data_AF-A0A8J5K1L1-F1
#
_entry.id   AF-A0A8J5K1L1-F1
#
_cell.length_a   1.000
_cell.length_b   1.000
_cell.length_c   1.000
_cell.angle_alpha   90.00
_cell.angle_beta   90.00
_cell.angle_gamma   90.00
#
_symmetry.space_group_name_H-M   'P 1'
#
loop_
_entity.id
_entity.type
_entity.pdbx_description
1 polymer ?
#
loop_
_entity_poly.entity_id
_entity_poly.type
_entity_poly.pdbx_seq_one_letter_code
_entity_poly.pdbx_strand_id
1 'polypeptide(L)'
;MSVSEFSEMVRKDAQFLYDNPEALFKDFEDLVYNVIPLKLPEVFLNIPKAKLKMERLSSPHSTTAFYSVGAYDGSRPGVYFVNTFHCDSQPKYEMMTLSLHEGNPGHHLQGSHSMESPKIPFFRRVMEDRNYWQAPSRCGHYSFEMYRACRLVVDTGLHAFSWTRQEAGDYMIHNTALASVNVE
;
A
#
# COMPACT_ATOMS: atom_id res chain seq x y z
N MET A 1 -9.76 32.13 24.77
CA MET A 1 -9.24 31.68 23.47
C MET A 1 -10.07 30.49 23.01
N SER A 2 -10.73 30.60 21.86
CA SER A 2 -11.45 29.50 21.19
C SER A 2 -10.48 28.59 20.42
N VAL A 3 -10.94 27.42 20.00
CA VAL A 3 -10.14 26.51 19.14
C VAL A 3 -9.75 27.19 17.82
N SER A 4 -10.63 28.02 17.25
CA SER A 4 -10.34 28.76 16.03
C SER A 4 -9.24 29.81 16.26
N GLU A 5 -9.33 30.57 17.36
CA GLU A 5 -8.31 31.56 17.73
C GLU A 5 -6.96 30.89 18.00
N PHE A 6 -6.95 29.75 18.71
CA PHE A 6 -5.74 28.97 18.95
C PHE A 6 -5.14 28.43 17.66
N SER A 7 -5.97 27.86 16.77
CA SER A 7 -5.54 27.33 15.47
C SER A 7 -4.94 28.42 14.59
N GLU A 8 -5.55 29.61 14.56
CA GLU A 8 -5.01 30.74 13.82
C GLU A 8 -3.68 31.23 14.40
N MET A 9 -3.57 31.29 15.73
CA MET A 9 -2.34 31.63 16.43
C MET A 9 -1.20 30.68 16.04
N VAL A 10 -1.39 29.36 16.19
CA VAL A 10 -0.31 28.38 15.92
C VAL A 10 0.03 28.24 14.44
N ARG A 11 -0.88 28.61 13.52
CA ARG A 11 -0.60 28.63 12.07
C ARG A 11 0.24 29.82 11.62
N LYS A 12 0.19 30.94 12.35
CA LYS A 12 0.85 32.19 11.97
C LYS A 12 2.09 32.52 12.79
N ASP A 13 2.25 31.86 13.94
CA ASP A 13 3.39 32.12 14.81
C ASP A 13 4.70 31.59 14.18
N ALA A 14 5.60 32.52 13.89
CA ALA A 14 6.88 32.25 13.25
C ALA A 14 7.75 31.25 14.03
N GLN A 15 7.53 31.07 15.34
CA GLN A 15 8.28 30.08 16.11
C GLN A 15 8.05 28.65 15.59
N PHE A 16 6.88 28.37 15.03
CA PHE A 16 6.50 27.05 14.52
C PHE A 16 6.77 26.85 13.03
N LEU A 17 7.23 27.86 12.31
CA LEU A 17 7.40 27.79 10.85
C LEU A 17 8.89 27.81 10.48
N TYR A 18 9.18 27.48 9.22
CA TYR A 18 10.50 27.61 8.64
C TYR A 18 10.49 28.68 7.54
N ASP A 19 11.53 29.50 7.52
CA ASP A 19 11.85 30.40 6.42
C ASP A 19 12.88 29.79 5.44
N ASN A 20 13.40 28.61 5.79
CA ASN A 20 14.49 27.94 5.10
C ASN A 20 14.12 26.48 4.78
N PRO A 21 13.90 26.15 3.50
CA PRO A 21 13.67 24.80 3.03
C PRO A 21 14.73 23.76 3.45
N GLU A 22 16.01 24.14 3.50
CA GLU A 22 17.09 23.26 3.92
C GLU A 22 17.00 22.92 5.42
N ALA A 23 16.63 23.90 6.25
CA ALA A 23 16.41 23.68 7.68
C ALA A 23 15.23 22.75 7.95
N LEU A 24 14.11 22.98 7.25
CA LEU A 24 12.94 22.09 7.30
C LEU A 24 13.32 20.64 6.97
N PHE A 25 14.02 20.43 5.86
CA PHE A 25 14.40 19.08 5.43
C PHE A 25 15.37 18.42 6.42
N LYS A 26 16.34 19.18 6.95
CA LYS A 26 17.29 18.68 7.93
C LYS A 26 16.62 18.19 9.21
N ASP A 27 15.61 18.90 9.70
CA ASP A 27 14.90 18.51 10.92
C ASP A 27 14.04 17.26 10.68
N PHE A 28 13.48 17.07 9.47
CA PHE A 28 12.88 15.80 9.08
C PHE A 28 13.89 14.65 9.03
N GLU A 29 15.08 14.88 8.47
CA GLU A 29 16.15 13.87 8.45
C GLU A 29 16.58 13.46 9.86
N ASP A 30 16.71 14.43 10.78
CA ASP A 30 17.08 14.14 12.17
C ASP A 30 16.02 13.27 12.85
N LEU A 31 14.74 13.59 12.66
CA LEU A 31 13.64 12.76 13.16
C LEU A 31 13.72 11.33 12.62
N VAL A 32 13.88 11.18 11.30
CA VAL A 32 13.81 9.88 10.61
C VAL A 32 15.03 9.01 10.87
N TYR A 33 16.23 9.59 10.99
CA TYR A 33 17.47 8.82 11.12
C TYR A 33 17.99 8.74 12.55
N ASN A 34 17.75 9.76 13.39
CA ASN A 34 18.41 9.87 14.69
C ASN A 34 17.44 9.79 15.87
N VAL A 35 16.16 10.12 15.71
CA VAL A 35 15.19 10.11 16.82
C VAL A 35 14.31 8.86 16.78
N ILE A 36 13.55 8.67 15.71
CA ILE A 36 12.54 7.61 15.58
C ILE A 36 13.17 6.21 15.66
N PRO A 37 14.26 5.89 14.93
CA PRO A 37 14.80 4.54 14.93
C PRO A 37 15.28 4.06 16.30
N LEU A 38 15.70 4.97 17.18
CA LEU A 38 16.12 4.63 18.54
C LEU A 38 14.96 4.12 19.41
N LYS A 39 13.73 4.54 19.09
CA LYS A 39 12.51 4.17 19.82
C LYS A 39 11.80 2.96 19.26
N LEU A 40 12.02 2.61 17.99
CA LEU A 40 11.35 1.46 17.36
C LEU A 40 11.52 0.14 18.14
N PRO A 41 12.73 -0.24 18.61
CA PRO A 41 12.91 -1.50 19.35
C PRO A 41 12.19 -1.55 20.70
N GLU A 42 11.80 -0.40 21.27
CA GLU A 42 11.05 -0.34 22.53
C GLU A 42 9.57 -0.74 22.32
N VAL A 43 9.05 -0.64 21.09
CA VAL A 43 7.62 -0.82 20.78
C VAL A 43 7.35 -1.98 19.81
N PHE A 44 8.29 -2.27 18.90
CA PHE A 44 8.15 -3.31 17.87
C PHE A 44 9.18 -4.42 18.05
N LEU A 45 8.68 -5.65 18.22
CA LEU A 45 9.52 -6.84 18.41
C LEU A 45 10.33 -7.22 17.15
N ASN A 46 9.77 -6.97 15.98
CA ASN A 46 10.37 -7.33 14.69
C ASN A 46 10.45 -6.08 13.84
N ILE A 47 11.65 -5.68 13.46
CA ILE A 47 11.90 -4.53 12.59
C ILE A 47 12.43 -5.07 11.26
N PRO A 48 11.78 -4.77 10.11
CA PRO A 48 12.25 -5.16 8.78
C PRO A 48 13.65 -4.60 8.47
N LYS A 49 14.37 -5.26 7.56
CA LYS A 49 15.70 -4.85 7.12
C LYS A 49 15.68 -3.82 6.00
N ALA A 50 14.55 -3.64 5.33
CA ALA A 50 14.37 -2.68 4.26
C ALA A 50 14.75 -1.28 4.74
N LYS A 51 15.50 -0.58 3.89
CA LYS A 51 15.98 0.77 4.20
C LYS A 51 14.93 1.81 3.84
N LEU A 52 14.88 2.87 4.64
CA LEU A 52 14.19 4.12 4.32
C LEU A 52 15.21 5.14 3.83
N LYS A 53 14.91 5.80 2.71
CA LYS A 53 15.65 6.94 2.21
C LYS A 53 14.76 8.17 2.25
N MET A 54 15.29 9.30 2.67
CA MET A 54 14.63 10.60 2.50
C MET A 54 15.04 11.26 1.19
N GLU A 55 14.07 11.87 0.52
CA GLU A 55 14.32 12.69 -0.67
C GLU A 55 13.53 13.99 -0.60
N ARG A 56 14.16 15.06 -1.08
CA ARG A 56 13.53 16.36 -1.16
C ARG A 56 12.76 16.49 -2.47
N LEU A 57 11.55 17.02 -2.37
CA LEU A 57 10.76 17.46 -3.51
C LEU A 57 10.55 18.98 -3.43
N SER A 58 10.44 19.62 -4.57
CA SER A 58 10.03 21.02 -4.67
C SER A 58 8.98 21.14 -5.77
N SER A 59 7.70 21.09 -5.40
CA SER A 59 6.59 21.20 -6.35
C SER A 59 5.38 21.87 -5.71
N PRO A 60 4.79 22.90 -6.33
CA PRO A 60 3.56 23.53 -5.84
C PRO A 60 2.33 22.61 -5.93
N HIS A 61 2.40 21.55 -6.72
CA HIS A 61 1.27 20.65 -6.99
C HIS A 61 1.35 19.32 -6.21
N SER A 62 2.34 19.17 -5.33
CA SER A 62 2.51 17.96 -4.51
C SER A 62 2.05 18.20 -3.07
N THR A 63 1.76 17.11 -2.36
CA THR A 63 1.45 17.16 -0.93
C THR A 63 2.66 17.58 -0.11
N THR A 64 2.45 17.89 1.18
CA THR A 64 3.50 18.23 2.14
C THR A 64 4.59 17.16 2.21
N ALA A 65 4.18 15.89 2.23
CA ALA A 65 5.08 14.75 2.17
C ALA A 65 4.31 13.51 1.69
N PHE A 66 5.02 12.47 1.28
CA PHE A 66 4.44 11.16 0.96
C PHE A 66 5.50 10.06 0.94
N TYR A 67 5.07 8.83 1.19
CA TYR A 67 5.89 7.63 1.07
C TYR A 67 5.73 6.93 -0.29
N SER A 68 6.85 6.46 -0.84
CA SER A 68 6.91 5.57 -1.99
C SER A 68 7.52 4.25 -1.59
N VAL A 69 6.75 3.16 -1.77
CA VAL A 69 7.21 1.80 -1.44
C VAL A 69 8.49 1.44 -2.21
N GLY A 70 9.38 0.70 -1.56
CA GLY A 70 10.57 0.13 -2.18
C GLY A 70 10.23 -0.88 -3.28
N ALA A 71 11.21 -1.23 -4.09
CA ALA A 71 11.04 -2.30 -5.07
C ALA A 71 11.01 -3.66 -4.34
N TYR A 72 10.06 -4.52 -4.72
CA TYR A 72 9.88 -5.84 -4.08
C TYR A 72 11.06 -6.80 -4.28
N ASP A 73 11.93 -6.52 -5.25
CA ASP A 73 13.19 -7.24 -5.50
C ASP A 73 14.37 -6.69 -4.67
N GLY A 74 14.13 -5.65 -3.86
CA GLY A 74 15.15 -4.99 -3.04
C GLY A 74 16.06 -4.02 -3.80
N SER A 75 15.87 -3.82 -5.10
CA SER A 75 16.73 -2.94 -5.92
C SER A 75 16.64 -1.46 -5.55
N ARG A 76 15.52 -1.04 -4.93
CA ARG A 76 15.27 0.34 -4.50
C ARG A 76 14.67 0.35 -3.08
N PRO A 77 15.20 1.19 -2.16
CA PRO A 77 14.61 1.35 -0.84
C PRO A 77 13.25 2.05 -0.90
N GLY A 78 12.50 2.00 0.21
CA GLY A 78 11.37 2.90 0.41
C GLY A 78 11.86 4.34 0.46
N VAL A 79 11.09 5.27 -0.10
CA VAL A 79 11.48 6.69 -0.15
C VAL A 79 10.42 7.53 0.53
N TYR A 80 10.83 8.30 1.53
CA TYR A 80 10.02 9.34 2.15
C TYR A 80 10.33 10.69 1.49
N PHE A 81 9.40 11.19 0.71
CA PHE A 81 9.51 12.50 0.05
C PHE A 81 8.96 13.58 0.96
N VAL A 82 9.76 14.63 1.19
CA VAL A 82 9.31 15.87 1.85
C VAL A 82 9.31 16.99 0.83
N ASN A 83 8.15 17.63 0.67
CA ASN A 83 8.00 18.77 -0.22
C ASN A 83 8.37 20.05 0.51
N THR A 84 9.45 20.68 0.09
CA THR A 84 9.96 21.89 0.76
C THR A 84 9.52 23.18 0.07
N PHE A 85 8.64 23.11 -0.94
CA PHE A 85 8.25 24.27 -1.74
C PHE A 85 7.58 25.37 -0.91
N HIS A 86 6.68 25.00 0.01
CA HIS A 86 6.01 25.92 0.96
C HIS A 86 6.48 25.65 2.40
N CYS A 87 7.78 25.78 2.67
CA CYS A 87 8.34 25.54 4.01
C CYS A 87 7.78 26.50 5.08
N ASP A 88 7.31 27.67 4.65
CA ASP A 88 6.65 28.71 5.44
C ASP A 88 5.24 28.33 5.89
N SER A 89 4.68 27.22 5.40
CA SER A 89 3.34 26.75 5.74
C SER A 89 3.33 25.39 6.44
N GLN A 90 4.49 24.79 6.68
CA GLN A 90 4.62 23.48 7.32
C GLN A 90 5.03 23.63 8.79
N PRO A 91 4.13 23.39 9.74
CA PRO A 91 4.42 23.64 11.14
C PRO A 91 5.30 22.55 11.76
N LYS A 92 6.29 22.97 12.55
CA LYS A 92 7.21 22.12 13.31
C LYS A 92 6.51 21.07 14.17
N TYR A 93 5.37 21.44 14.76
CA TYR A 93 4.61 20.54 15.63
C TYR A 93 3.97 19.34 14.91
N GLU A 94 3.81 19.40 13.58
CA GLU A 94 3.28 18.29 12.78
C GLU A 94 4.38 17.33 12.28
N MET A 95 5.65 17.77 12.28
CA MET A 95 6.74 17.01 11.67
C MET A 95 6.91 15.61 12.25
N MET A 96 6.82 15.48 13.58
CA MET A 96 6.89 14.17 14.24
C MET A 96 5.75 13.27 13.79
N THR A 97 4.50 13.76 13.81
CA THR A 97 3.35 12.93 13.43
C THR A 97 3.41 12.50 11.97
N LEU A 98 3.85 13.41 11.08
CA LEU A 98 4.00 13.11 9.66
C LEU A 98 5.14 12.12 9.40
N SER A 99 6.27 12.27 10.09
CA SER A 99 7.40 11.34 9.99
C SER A 99 7.02 9.94 10.47
N LEU A 100 6.24 9.84 11.55
CA LEU A 100 5.71 8.58 12.05
C LEU A 100 4.70 7.95 11.07
N HIS A 101 3.90 8.76 10.38
CA HIS A 101 2.90 8.32 9.39
C HIS A 101 3.54 7.79 8.09
N GLU A 102 4.43 8.57 7.48
CA GLU A 102 5.04 8.25 6.18
C GLU A 102 6.23 7.30 6.32
N GLY A 103 7.02 7.46 7.37
CA GLY A 103 8.20 6.67 7.65
C GLY A 103 7.91 5.49 8.56
N ASN A 104 8.72 5.38 9.61
CA ASN A 104 8.53 4.38 10.65
C ASN A 104 7.81 5.01 11.85
N PRO A 105 6.86 4.32 12.51
CA PRO A 105 6.40 2.96 12.24
C PRO A 105 5.22 2.86 11.24
N GLY A 106 4.92 3.92 10.49
CA GLY A 106 3.80 3.97 9.56
C GLY A 106 4.03 3.23 8.23
N HIS A 107 3.83 3.93 7.11
CA HIS A 107 3.82 3.33 5.78
C HIS A 107 5.10 2.54 5.45
N HIS A 108 6.27 3.04 5.85
CA HIS A 108 7.52 2.32 5.59
C HIS A 108 7.60 0.99 6.34
N LEU A 109 7.27 0.96 7.63
CA LEU A 109 7.34 -0.26 8.43
C LEU A 109 6.32 -1.29 7.95
N GLN A 110 5.07 -0.87 7.72
CA GLN A 110 3.99 -1.73 7.24
C GLN A 110 4.30 -2.33 5.85
N GLY A 111 4.82 -1.51 4.94
CA GLY A 111 5.25 -1.98 3.63
C GLY A 111 6.39 -2.96 3.69
N SER A 112 7.41 -2.65 4.51
CA SER A 112 8.60 -3.48 4.64
C SER A 112 8.30 -4.85 5.24
N HIS A 113 7.40 -4.93 6.23
CA HIS A 113 6.90 -6.22 6.73
C HIS A 113 6.22 -7.06 5.64
N SER A 114 5.40 -6.42 4.80
CA SER A 114 4.71 -7.12 3.71
C SER A 114 5.70 -7.67 2.68
N MET A 115 6.71 -6.88 2.31
CA MET A 115 7.78 -7.29 1.38
C MET A 115 8.61 -8.45 1.92
N GLU A 116 9.00 -8.38 3.19
CA GLU A 116 9.87 -9.35 3.87
C GLU A 116 9.12 -10.56 4.45
N SER A 117 7.87 -10.78 4.06
CA SER A 117 7.06 -11.93 4.49
C SER A 117 7.07 -13.08 3.46
N PRO A 118 8.12 -13.93 3.39
CA PRO A 118 8.26 -14.93 2.32
C PRO A 118 7.15 -15.99 2.32
N LYS A 119 6.47 -16.18 3.45
CA LYS A 119 5.36 -17.14 3.59
C LYS A 119 4.07 -16.67 2.93
N ILE A 120 3.97 -15.38 2.58
CA ILE A 120 2.77 -14.80 1.99
C ILE A 120 2.95 -14.78 0.46
N PRO A 121 1.96 -15.29 -0.31
CA PRO A 121 1.97 -15.20 -1.77
C PRO A 121 2.19 -13.76 -2.25
N PHE A 122 2.96 -13.58 -3.34
CA PHE A 122 3.39 -12.26 -3.80
C PHE A 122 2.23 -11.26 -3.99
N PHE A 123 1.10 -11.70 -4.56
CA PHE A 123 -0.07 -10.84 -4.77
C PHE A 123 -0.66 -10.26 -3.48
N ARG A 124 -0.43 -10.89 -2.32
CA ARG A 124 -0.85 -10.41 -0.98
C ARG A 124 0.24 -9.60 -0.26
N ARG A 125 1.47 -9.60 -0.78
CA ARG A 125 2.58 -8.79 -0.23
C ARG A 125 2.58 -7.36 -0.74
N VAL A 126 1.82 -7.10 -1.80
CA VAL A 126 1.79 -5.78 -2.43
C VAL A 126 0.95 -4.82 -1.60
N MET A 127 1.53 -3.68 -1.22
CA MET A 127 0.81 -2.62 -0.52
C MET A 127 -0.29 -2.06 -1.40
N GLU A 128 -1.44 -1.81 -0.77
CA GLU A 128 -2.67 -1.32 -1.38
C GLU A 128 -3.25 -2.32 -2.39
N ASP A 129 -4.47 -2.11 -2.84
CA ASP A 129 -5.17 -3.04 -3.73
C ASP A 129 -4.62 -3.09 -5.17
N ARG A 130 -3.34 -2.74 -5.34
CA ARG A 130 -2.63 -2.56 -6.61
C ARG A 130 -2.41 -3.83 -7.40
N ASN A 131 -2.50 -5.02 -6.79
CA ASN A 131 -2.34 -6.31 -7.48
C ASN A 131 -3.57 -7.21 -7.40
N TYR A 132 -4.74 -6.66 -7.04
CA TYR A 132 -6.00 -7.44 -7.08
C TYR A 132 -6.43 -7.79 -8.51
N TRP A 133 -5.78 -7.24 -9.53
CA TRP A 133 -5.95 -7.61 -10.92
C TRP A 133 -5.17 -8.87 -11.37
N GLN A 134 -4.26 -9.40 -10.55
CA GLN A 134 -3.43 -10.56 -10.90
C GLN A 134 -4.12 -11.91 -10.60
N ALA A 135 -3.61 -12.98 -11.24
CA ALA A 135 -4.28 -14.27 -11.40
C ALA A 135 -4.73 -15.03 -10.13
N PRO A 136 -4.16 -14.84 -8.92
CA PRO A 136 -4.80 -15.40 -7.71
C PRO A 136 -5.94 -14.53 -7.18
N SER A 137 -5.80 -13.21 -7.25
CA SER A 137 -6.78 -12.25 -6.73
C SER A 137 -8.06 -12.21 -7.56
N ARG A 138 -7.96 -12.40 -8.89
CA ARG A 138 -9.12 -12.54 -9.79
C ARG A 138 -9.64 -13.97 -9.94
N CYS A 139 -9.00 -14.96 -9.32
CA CYS A 139 -9.35 -16.37 -9.51
C CYS A 139 -10.84 -16.63 -9.28
N GLY A 140 -11.42 -16.08 -8.21
CA GLY A 140 -12.86 -16.22 -7.94
C GLY A 140 -13.75 -15.58 -9.00
N HIS A 141 -13.39 -14.39 -9.49
CA HIS A 141 -14.12 -13.69 -10.55
C HIS A 141 -14.06 -14.48 -11.87
N TYR A 142 -12.86 -14.84 -12.33
CA TYR A 142 -12.69 -15.61 -13.56
C TYR A 142 -13.29 -17.02 -13.46
N SER A 143 -13.21 -17.68 -12.30
CA SER A 143 -13.87 -18.97 -12.09
C SER A 143 -15.39 -18.87 -12.30
N PHE A 144 -16.02 -17.79 -11.83
CA PHE A 144 -17.47 -17.59 -12.01
C PHE A 144 -17.84 -17.15 -13.43
N GLU A 145 -16.97 -16.41 -14.12
CA GLU A 145 -17.15 -16.11 -15.55
C GLU A 145 -17.02 -17.37 -16.41
N MET A 146 -15.98 -18.19 -16.18
CA MET A 146 -15.80 -19.49 -16.84
C MET A 146 -16.99 -20.42 -16.59
N TYR A 147 -17.53 -20.46 -15.36
CA TYR A 147 -18.75 -21.21 -15.05
C TYR A 147 -19.94 -20.79 -15.93
N ARG A 148 -20.19 -19.48 -16.06
CA ARG A 148 -21.27 -18.96 -16.91
C ARG A 148 -21.03 -19.25 -18.39
N ALA A 149 -19.79 -19.16 -18.86
CA ALA A 149 -19.44 -19.53 -20.22
C ALA A 149 -19.67 -21.02 -20.48
N CYS A 150 -19.26 -21.90 -19.57
CA CYS A 150 -19.47 -23.34 -19.70
C CYS A 150 -20.96 -23.73 -19.69
N ARG A 151 -21.83 -22.98 -19.00
CA ARG A 151 -23.29 -23.19 -19.09
C ARG A 151 -23.81 -23.08 -20.51
N LEU A 152 -23.27 -22.18 -21.34
CA LEU A 152 -23.68 -22.06 -22.75
C LEU A 152 -23.29 -23.32 -23.54
N VAL A 153 -22.11 -23.86 -23.27
CA VAL A 153 -21.61 -25.09 -23.92
C VAL A 153 -22.41 -26.30 -23.47
N VAL A 154 -22.65 -26.45 -22.17
CA VAL A 154 -23.37 -27.61 -21.64
C VAL A 154 -24.85 -27.59 -22.02
N ASP A 155 -25.52 -26.44 -21.95
CA ASP A 155 -26.92 -26.30 -22.35
C ASP A 155 -27.11 -26.70 -23.83
N THR A 156 -26.28 -26.15 -24.71
CA THR A 156 -26.29 -26.53 -26.13
C THR A 156 -25.87 -27.98 -26.34
N GLY A 157 -24.86 -28.46 -25.61
CA GLY A 157 -24.41 -29.85 -25.60
C GLY A 157 -25.56 -30.82 -25.35
N LEU A 158 -26.30 -30.60 -24.26
CA LEU A 158 -27.44 -31.43 -23.84
C LEU A 158 -28.63 -31.32 -24.81
N HIS A 159 -28.98 -30.10 -25.21
CA HIS A 159 -30.25 -29.84 -25.90
C HIS A 159 -30.18 -29.87 -27.43
N ALA A 160 -29.00 -29.67 -28.01
CA ALA A 160 -28.81 -29.64 -29.47
C ALA A 160 -27.82 -30.70 -29.97
N PHE A 161 -26.82 -31.07 -29.18
CA PHE A 161 -25.75 -31.99 -29.59
C PHE A 161 -25.82 -33.38 -28.95
N SER A 162 -26.90 -33.70 -28.25
CA SER A 162 -27.16 -35.02 -27.65
C SER A 162 -26.10 -35.48 -26.65
N TRP A 163 -25.43 -34.56 -25.95
CA TRP A 163 -24.56 -34.93 -24.83
C TRP A 163 -25.36 -35.64 -23.74
N THR A 164 -24.73 -36.62 -23.13
CA THR A 164 -25.18 -37.23 -21.90
C THR A 164 -24.95 -36.31 -20.70
N ARG A 165 -25.66 -36.56 -19.61
CA ARG A 165 -25.43 -35.87 -18.33
C ARG A 165 -23.99 -36.01 -17.85
N GLN A 166 -23.37 -37.16 -18.09
CA GLN A 166 -22.00 -37.42 -17.69
C GLN A 166 -21.01 -36.56 -18.48
N GLU A 167 -21.14 -36.49 -19.80
CA GLU A 167 -20.30 -35.62 -20.64
C GLU A 167 -20.44 -34.14 -20.26
N ALA A 168 -21.67 -33.69 -19.95
CA ALA A 168 -21.91 -32.36 -19.42
C ALA A 168 -21.21 -32.10 -18.07
N GLY A 169 -21.31 -33.05 -17.13
CA GLY A 169 -20.64 -32.95 -15.83
C GLY A 169 -19.12 -32.94 -15.96
N ASP A 170 -18.57 -33.86 -16.75
CA ASP A 170 -17.13 -33.97 -17.01
C ASP A 170 -16.58 -32.69 -17.66
N TYR A 171 -17.34 -32.10 -18.60
CA TYR A 171 -16.96 -30.83 -19.22
C TYR A 171 -16.89 -29.68 -18.20
N MET A 172 -17.88 -29.58 -17.30
CA MET A 172 -17.90 -28.55 -16.25
C MET A 172 -16.78 -28.72 -15.23
N ILE A 173 -16.50 -29.95 -14.81
CA ILE A 173 -15.38 -30.28 -13.91
C ILE A 173 -14.04 -29.91 -14.56
N HIS A 174 -13.87 -30.25 -15.84
CA HIS A 174 -12.61 -30.03 -16.54
C HIS A 174 -12.31 -28.55 -16.81
N ASN A 175 -13.35 -27.73 -17.05
CA ASN A 175 -13.20 -26.36 -17.53
C ASN A 175 -13.53 -25.29 -16.48
N THR A 176 -13.82 -25.65 -15.22
CA THR A 176 -14.11 -24.69 -14.15
C THR A 176 -13.42 -25.07 -12.84
N ALA A 177 -13.26 -24.12 -11.92
CA ALA A 177 -12.74 -24.40 -10.57
C ALA A 177 -13.86 -24.69 -9.55
N LEU A 178 -15.05 -25.10 -9.99
CA LEU A 178 -16.13 -25.48 -9.10
C LEU A 178 -15.82 -26.77 -8.35
N ALA A 179 -16.26 -26.86 -7.09
CA ALA A 179 -16.29 -28.12 -6.37
C ALA A 179 -17.23 -29.11 -7.10
N SER A 180 -16.85 -30.39 -7.16
CA SER A 180 -17.59 -31.40 -7.91
C SER A 180 -19.05 -31.53 -7.47
N VAL A 181 -19.31 -31.40 -6.17
CA VAL A 181 -20.66 -31.40 -5.58
C VAL A 181 -21.58 -30.28 -6.11
N ASN A 182 -21.03 -29.22 -6.70
CA ASN A 182 -21.81 -28.13 -7.31
C ASN A 182 -22.09 -28.35 -8.81
N VAL A 183 -21.56 -29.44 -9.38
CA VAL A 183 -21.71 -29.85 -10.78
C VAL A 183 -22.55 -31.13 -10.89
N GLU A 184 -22.35 -32.05 -9.95
CA GLU A 184 -23.10 -33.30 -9.79
C GLU A 184 -24.57 -33.11 -9.46
#